data_AF-A0A1G0ZHA3-F1
#
_entry.id   AF-A0A1G0ZHA3-F1
#
_cell.length_a   1.000
_cell.length_b   1.000
_cell.length_c   1.000
_cell.angle_alpha   90.00
_cell.angle_beta   90.00
_cell.angle_gamma   90.00
#
_symmetry.space_group_name_H-M   'P 1'
#
loop_
_entity.id
_entity.type
_entity.pdbx_description
1 polymer ?
#
loop_
_entity_poly.entity_id
_entity_poly.type
_entity_poly.pdbx_seq_one_letter_code
_entity_poly.pdbx_strand_id
1 'polypeptide(L)'
;KELSKRCKDKKWFCEDLDAVGSNTINHEKLKLVLFDMLDDAGAKYQLHTMVSDVIMEGDAVKGVITESKSGREAIMAKVVVDCTGDGDVAFKAGAAFIKGRENDGKMQPVTLMFKIGGVDRSRAVYPGSFETLVETPKGELQALARKILPAPAGHVLLYKSTIPDQVVVNMTNLTGIDGSDIRDLTKAETICQRQIPEIIKFLQDYVPGYEKCYLIAAATNVGVRETRHFKGLYTMNETDIVEAKVFDDWIATRNFFNFDIHNIEGAGLDANGAQHKFKARGDYTIPYRSCVPEKIDGLLLSGRNISGTHKAHSNFRVMSICLNIGHGTGVAAALAAKKNIQPRKVDVKEIQEILKNQGMLV
;
A
#
# COMPACT_ATOMS: atom_id res chain seq x y z
N LYS A 1 -3.23 -4.34 16.81
CA LYS A 1 -3.14 -3.95 18.24
C LYS A 1 -1.72 -4.15 18.79
N GLU A 2 -1.15 -5.35 18.68
CA GLU A 2 0.20 -5.66 19.16
C GLU A 2 1.29 -4.70 18.63
N LEU A 3 1.31 -4.44 17.31
CA LEU A 3 2.24 -3.49 16.71
C LEU A 3 2.19 -2.10 17.37
N SER A 4 0.97 -1.60 17.62
CA SER A 4 0.77 -0.32 18.29
C SER A 4 1.23 -0.37 19.75
N LYS A 5 0.94 -1.47 20.48
CA LYS A 5 1.41 -1.68 21.85
C LYS A 5 2.93 -1.62 21.93
N ARG A 6 3.65 -2.40 21.11
CA ARG A 6 5.12 -2.41 21.06
C ARG A 6 5.71 -1.04 20.74
N CYS A 7 5.12 -0.32 19.77
CA CYS A 7 5.54 1.04 19.46
C CYS A 7 5.30 2.03 20.63
N LYS A 8 4.24 1.83 21.42
CA LYS A 8 3.92 2.66 22.61
C LYS A 8 4.89 2.37 23.74
N ASP A 9 5.15 1.09 24.02
CA ASP A 9 6.05 0.64 25.07
C ASP A 9 7.47 1.20 24.85
N LYS A 10 7.88 1.36 23.59
CA LYS A 10 9.17 1.97 23.22
C LYS A 10 9.14 3.50 23.10
N LYS A 11 7.98 4.16 23.27
CA LYS A 11 7.78 5.61 23.09
C LYS A 11 8.19 6.10 21.68
N TRP A 12 7.75 5.39 20.65
CA TRP A 12 8.14 5.67 19.26
C TRP A 12 7.07 6.40 18.42
N PHE A 13 5.93 6.70 19.04
CA PHE A 13 4.91 7.60 18.49
C PHE A 13 5.34 9.06 18.59
N CYS A 14 4.70 9.93 17.81
CA CYS A 14 4.79 11.38 18.02
C CYS A 14 4.26 11.72 19.43
N GLU A 15 5.09 12.34 20.27
CA GLU A 15 4.73 12.73 21.64
C GLU A 15 3.84 13.98 21.68
N ASP A 16 3.93 14.86 20.67
CA ASP A 16 3.03 16.03 20.50
C ASP A 16 1.69 15.62 19.88
N LEU A 17 0.68 15.48 20.75
CA LEU A 17 -0.69 15.04 20.43
C LEU A 17 -1.59 16.13 19.82
N ASP A 18 -1.18 17.40 19.84
CA ASP A 18 -2.12 18.51 19.61
C ASP A 18 -2.58 18.70 18.16
N ALA A 19 -2.04 17.97 17.18
CA ALA A 19 -2.49 18.15 15.80
C ALA A 19 -2.21 16.97 14.85
N VAL A 20 -2.30 15.72 15.29
CA VAL A 20 -2.05 14.57 14.40
C VAL A 20 -3.14 13.51 14.52
N GLY A 21 -3.69 13.09 13.38
CA GLY A 21 -4.60 11.94 13.28
C GLY A 21 -4.02 10.71 13.98
N SER A 22 -4.91 9.92 14.57
CA SER A 22 -4.74 9.21 15.85
C SER A 22 -3.54 8.28 16.07
N ASN A 23 -2.61 8.09 15.13
CA ASN A 23 -1.37 7.32 15.32
C ASN A 23 -0.32 7.65 14.24
N THR A 24 0.51 8.68 14.43
CA THR A 24 1.72 8.86 13.58
C THR A 24 2.93 8.20 14.23
N ILE A 25 3.51 7.25 13.51
CA ILE A 25 4.65 6.43 13.94
C ILE A 25 5.88 6.84 13.14
N ASN A 26 7.03 6.90 13.81
CA ASN A 26 8.29 7.06 13.11
C ASN A 26 8.58 5.78 12.29
N HIS A 27 8.56 5.88 10.96
CA HIS A 27 8.69 4.73 10.06
C HIS A 27 10.04 4.01 10.15
N GLU A 28 11.13 4.71 10.51
CA GLU A 28 12.43 4.04 10.74
C GLU A 28 12.38 3.21 12.03
N LYS A 29 11.77 3.74 13.09
CA LYS A 29 11.56 3.00 14.33
C LYS A 29 10.59 1.84 14.16
N LEU A 30 9.55 2.00 13.32
CA LEU A 30 8.60 0.93 13.01
C LEU A 30 9.29 -0.31 12.43
N LYS A 31 10.31 -0.14 11.57
CA LYS A 31 11.08 -1.27 11.01
C LYS A 31 11.70 -2.12 12.10
N LEU A 32 12.24 -1.51 13.15
CA LEU A 32 12.82 -2.24 14.29
C LEU A 32 11.77 -3.06 15.04
N VAL A 33 10.57 -2.51 15.27
CA VAL A 33 9.48 -3.31 15.88
C VAL A 33 9.11 -4.51 15.02
N LEU A 34 9.07 -4.33 13.70
CA LEU A 34 8.76 -5.42 12.79
C LEU A 34 9.85 -6.50 12.80
N PHE A 35 11.13 -6.14 12.87
CA PHE A 35 12.23 -7.10 13.05
C PHE A 35 12.13 -7.83 14.39
N ASP A 36 11.93 -7.11 15.50
CA ASP A 36 11.75 -7.72 16.82
C ASP A 36 10.58 -8.73 16.82
N MET A 37 9.48 -8.40 16.13
CA MET A 37 8.33 -9.30 16.01
C MET A 37 8.64 -10.56 15.18
N LEU A 38 9.50 -10.46 14.16
CA LEU A 38 9.96 -11.61 13.38
C LEU A 38 10.90 -12.48 14.22
N ASP A 39 11.84 -11.87 14.95
CA ASP A 39 12.79 -12.56 15.82
C ASP A 39 12.06 -13.31 16.95
N ASP A 40 11.11 -12.66 17.62
CA ASP A 40 10.27 -13.26 18.66
C ASP A 40 9.46 -14.47 18.14
N ALA A 41 9.04 -14.41 16.87
CA ALA A 41 8.31 -15.50 16.21
C ALA A 41 9.24 -16.63 15.76
N GLY A 42 10.56 -16.48 15.85
CA GLY A 42 11.55 -17.42 15.30
C GLY A 42 11.54 -17.47 13.77
N ALA A 43 11.05 -16.42 13.11
CA ALA A 43 11.00 -16.35 11.66
C ALA A 43 12.40 -16.18 11.08
N LYS A 44 12.73 -16.99 10.07
CA LYS A 44 13.95 -16.80 9.29
C LYS A 44 13.63 -15.84 8.14
N TYR A 45 14.43 -14.78 8.01
CA TYR A 45 14.30 -13.82 6.91
C TYR A 45 15.65 -13.63 6.21
N GLN A 46 15.60 -13.34 4.91
CA GLN A 46 16.75 -13.02 4.08
C GLN A 46 16.48 -11.67 3.40
N LEU A 47 17.33 -10.68 3.68
CA LEU A 47 17.29 -9.37 3.03
C LEU A 47 18.17 -9.39 1.78
N HIS A 48 17.96 -8.44 0.86
CA HIS A 48 18.70 -8.34 -0.41
C HIS A 48 18.52 -9.55 -1.35
N THR A 49 17.35 -10.18 -1.27
CA THR A 49 16.97 -11.34 -2.07
C THR A 49 15.70 -11.02 -2.84
N MET A 50 15.71 -11.22 -4.15
CA MET A 50 14.54 -11.03 -5.02
C MET A 50 14.03 -12.38 -5.51
N VAL A 51 12.72 -12.55 -5.61
CA VAL A 51 12.14 -13.74 -6.28
C VAL A 51 12.33 -13.61 -7.78
N SER A 52 13.08 -14.54 -8.37
CA SER A 52 13.34 -14.58 -9.82
C SER A 52 12.38 -15.50 -10.56
N ASP A 53 11.98 -16.62 -9.95
CA ASP A 53 11.06 -17.60 -10.53
C ASP A 53 10.28 -18.38 -9.47
N VAL A 54 9.37 -19.26 -9.90
CA VAL A 54 8.63 -20.19 -9.04
C VAL A 54 8.91 -21.63 -9.40
N ILE A 55 8.80 -22.52 -8.41
CA ILE A 55 8.91 -23.97 -8.62
C ILE A 55 7.49 -24.54 -8.64
N MET A 56 7.09 -25.09 -9.78
CA MET A 56 5.75 -25.65 -10.00
C MET A 56 5.79 -27.18 -10.02
N GLU A 57 4.77 -27.81 -9.45
CA GLU A 57 4.44 -29.23 -9.66
C GLU A 57 2.97 -29.30 -10.08
N GLY A 58 2.73 -29.50 -11.38
CA GLY A 58 1.40 -29.31 -11.95
C GLY A 58 0.94 -27.86 -11.82
N ASP A 59 -0.21 -27.64 -11.19
CA ASP A 59 -0.80 -26.34 -10.91
C ASP A 59 -0.43 -25.78 -9.52
N ALA A 60 0.43 -26.48 -8.77
CA ALA A 60 0.81 -26.11 -7.41
C ALA A 60 2.20 -25.47 -7.32
N VAL A 61 2.28 -24.31 -6.66
CA VAL A 61 3.55 -23.70 -6.25
C VAL A 61 4.16 -24.51 -5.10
N LYS A 62 5.41 -24.93 -5.26
CA LYS A 62 6.18 -25.71 -4.26
C LYS A 62 7.36 -24.94 -3.67
N GLY A 63 7.62 -23.74 -4.17
CA GLY A 63 8.72 -22.93 -3.73
C GLY A 63 8.98 -21.77 -4.68
N VAL A 64 10.03 -21.02 -4.37
CA VAL A 64 10.51 -19.90 -5.18
C VAL A 64 11.97 -20.10 -5.51
N ILE A 65 12.36 -19.59 -6.68
CA ILE A 65 13.75 -19.39 -7.05
C ILE A 65 14.09 -17.93 -6.75
N THR A 66 15.18 -17.71 -6.04
CA THR A 66 15.61 -16.37 -5.65
C THR A 66 16.93 -15.98 -6.30
N GLU A 67 17.20 -14.69 -6.42
CA GLU A 67 18.47 -14.13 -6.87
C GLU A 67 19.00 -13.16 -5.81
N SER A 68 20.28 -13.32 -5.44
CA SER A 68 20.96 -12.51 -4.42
C SER A 68 22.45 -12.40 -4.73
N LYS A 69 23.20 -11.67 -3.89
CA LYS A 69 24.67 -11.64 -3.99
C LYS A 69 25.34 -12.99 -3.71
N SER A 70 24.63 -13.92 -3.05
CA SER A 70 25.10 -15.29 -2.82
C SER A 70 24.78 -16.23 -3.99
N GLY A 71 24.22 -15.70 -5.08
CA GLY A 71 23.74 -16.46 -6.23
C GLY A 71 22.28 -16.86 -6.10
N ARG A 72 21.91 -17.85 -6.90
CA ARG A 72 20.54 -18.34 -7.03
C ARG A 72 20.26 -19.49 -6.08
N GLU A 73 19.18 -19.39 -5.32
CA GLU A 73 18.74 -20.41 -4.37
C GLU A 73 17.32 -20.90 -4.71
N ALA A 74 17.04 -22.16 -4.37
CA ALA A 74 15.70 -22.72 -4.41
C ALA A 74 15.18 -22.84 -2.97
N ILE A 75 14.12 -22.10 -2.64
CA ILE A 75 13.48 -22.16 -1.33
C ILE A 75 12.16 -22.92 -1.47
N MET A 76 12.14 -24.15 -0.95
CA MET A 76 10.96 -25.02 -0.96
C MET A 76 10.01 -24.66 0.18
N ALA A 77 8.71 -24.71 -0.08
CA ALA A 77 7.67 -24.43 0.91
C ALA A 77 6.42 -25.28 0.67
N LYS A 78 5.70 -25.61 1.75
CA LYS A 78 4.38 -26.26 1.66
C LYS A 78 3.31 -25.28 1.12
N VAL A 79 3.47 -24.00 1.46
CA VAL A 79 2.61 -22.90 1.05
C VAL A 79 3.47 -21.67 0.86
N VAL A 80 3.27 -20.95 -0.25
CA VAL A 80 3.85 -19.63 -0.51
C VAL A 80 2.77 -18.57 -0.30
N VAL A 81 3.09 -17.51 0.44
CA VAL A 81 2.24 -16.32 0.58
C VAL A 81 2.89 -15.20 -0.22
N ASP A 82 2.23 -14.76 -1.28
CA ASP A 82 2.72 -13.70 -2.16
C ASP A 82 2.39 -12.32 -1.59
N CYS A 83 3.38 -11.75 -0.88
CA CYS A 83 3.36 -10.40 -0.34
C CYS A 83 4.21 -9.42 -1.17
N THR A 84 4.47 -9.70 -2.45
CA THR A 84 5.36 -8.87 -3.30
C THR A 84 4.75 -7.52 -3.70
N GLY A 85 3.46 -7.31 -3.44
CA GLY A 85 2.73 -6.11 -3.81
C GLY A 85 2.24 -6.13 -5.26
N ASP A 86 3.07 -6.53 -6.22
CA ASP A 86 2.70 -6.66 -7.64
C ASP A 86 2.27 -8.09 -8.03
N GLY A 87 2.30 -9.00 -7.06
CA GLY A 87 1.98 -10.41 -7.22
C GLY A 87 2.93 -11.13 -8.17
N ASP A 88 4.24 -10.92 -8.00
CA ASP A 88 5.24 -11.48 -8.90
C ASP A 88 5.31 -13.02 -8.81
N VAL A 89 5.07 -13.61 -7.63
CA VAL A 89 4.99 -15.07 -7.48
C VAL A 89 3.75 -15.58 -8.22
N ALA A 90 2.60 -14.95 -8.01
CA ALA A 90 1.35 -15.33 -8.67
C ALA A 90 1.43 -15.18 -10.20
N PHE A 91 2.05 -14.11 -10.68
CA PHE A 91 2.31 -13.88 -12.11
C PHE A 91 3.18 -15.00 -12.70
N LYS A 92 4.31 -15.32 -12.04
CA LYS A 92 5.24 -16.37 -12.47
C LYS A 92 4.62 -17.76 -12.41
N ALA A 93 3.71 -18.00 -11.47
CA ALA A 93 2.94 -19.23 -11.36
C ALA A 93 1.83 -19.36 -12.44
N GLY A 94 1.61 -18.34 -13.27
CA GLY A 94 0.59 -18.36 -14.30
C GLY A 94 -0.83 -18.11 -13.79
N ALA A 95 -0.99 -17.50 -12.60
CA ALA A 95 -2.30 -17.11 -12.11
C ALA A 95 -2.92 -16.07 -13.05
N ALA A 96 -4.22 -16.21 -13.36
CA ALA A 96 -4.93 -15.26 -14.20
C ALA A 96 -5.10 -13.91 -13.48
N PHE A 97 -4.99 -12.80 -14.22
CA PHE A 97 -5.17 -11.45 -13.69
C PHE A 97 -5.75 -10.50 -14.75
N ILE A 98 -6.32 -9.40 -14.28
CA ILE A 98 -6.55 -8.19 -15.06
C ILE A 98 -5.46 -7.19 -14.66
N LYS A 99 -5.07 -6.31 -15.58
CA LYS A 99 -4.03 -5.31 -15.32
C LYS A 99 -4.62 -3.91 -15.42
N GLY A 100 -4.52 -3.12 -14.35
CA GLY A 100 -5.16 -1.80 -14.26
C GLY A 100 -6.68 -1.85 -14.26
N ARG A 101 -7.30 -0.79 -14.76
CA ARG A 101 -8.75 -0.65 -14.93
C ARG A 101 -9.29 -1.59 -15.99
N GLU A 102 -10.42 -2.24 -15.71
CA GLU A 102 -10.96 -3.36 -16.48
C GLU A 102 -11.23 -3.02 -17.96
N ASN A 103 -11.65 -1.78 -18.24
CA ASN A 103 -12.11 -1.40 -19.58
C ASN A 103 -11.00 -0.95 -20.53
N ASP A 104 -9.89 -0.42 -20.01
CA ASP A 104 -8.84 0.19 -20.84
C ASP A 104 -7.41 -0.12 -20.40
N GLY A 105 -7.24 -0.93 -19.35
CA GLY A 105 -5.93 -1.35 -18.84
C GLY A 105 -5.11 -0.22 -18.22
N LYS A 106 -5.65 1.00 -18.12
CA LYS A 106 -4.92 2.13 -17.53
C LYS A 106 -4.76 1.91 -16.03
N MET A 107 -3.59 2.24 -15.50
CA MET A 107 -3.27 2.13 -14.09
C MET A 107 -3.31 3.50 -13.43
N GLN A 108 -3.51 3.49 -12.11
CA GLN A 108 -3.31 4.69 -11.31
C GLN A 108 -1.88 5.26 -11.45
N PRO A 109 -1.73 6.59 -11.51
CA PRO A 109 -0.44 7.26 -11.57
C PRO A 109 0.53 6.82 -10.48
N VAL A 110 1.82 6.93 -10.77
CA VAL A 110 2.90 6.66 -9.83
C VAL A 110 3.44 7.94 -9.20
N THR A 111 4.04 7.84 -8.01
CA THR A 111 4.60 8.99 -7.28
C THR A 111 5.94 8.60 -6.66
N LEU A 112 6.94 9.49 -6.78
CA LEU A 112 8.13 9.45 -5.95
C LEU A 112 7.98 10.42 -4.77
N MET A 113 7.61 9.90 -3.60
CA MET A 113 7.53 10.72 -2.40
C MET A 113 8.93 11.19 -1.97
N PHE A 114 9.00 12.34 -1.32
CA PHE A 114 10.26 12.87 -0.78
C PHE A 114 10.04 13.59 0.55
N LYS A 115 11.14 13.87 1.24
CA LYS A 115 11.18 14.55 2.53
C LYS A 115 11.89 15.88 2.38
N ILE A 116 11.36 16.90 3.05
CA ILE A 116 11.97 18.22 3.15
C ILE A 116 12.18 18.60 4.61
N GLY A 117 13.20 19.41 4.86
CA GLY A 117 13.49 20.04 6.15
C GLY A 117 13.29 21.55 6.09
N GLY A 118 13.51 22.25 7.20
CA GLY A 118 13.45 23.72 7.26
C GLY A 118 12.02 24.30 7.23
N VAL A 119 11.02 23.51 7.61
CA VAL A 119 9.61 23.95 7.66
C VAL A 119 9.27 24.57 9.02
N ASP A 120 8.74 25.79 9.00
CA ASP A 120 8.21 26.48 10.17
C ASP A 120 6.81 25.96 10.51
N ARG A 121 6.76 25.03 11.48
CA ARG A 121 5.54 24.36 11.92
C ARG A 121 4.45 25.32 12.39
N SER A 122 4.81 26.48 12.95
CA SER A 122 3.83 27.41 13.50
C SER A 122 2.94 28.03 12.42
N ARG A 123 3.39 28.03 11.17
CA ARG A 123 2.65 28.56 10.00
C ARG A 123 2.32 27.50 8.95
N ALA A 124 2.95 26.33 9.03
CA ALA A 124 2.82 25.28 8.04
C ALA A 124 1.39 24.73 7.92
N VAL A 125 0.93 24.60 6.68
CA VAL A 125 -0.30 23.91 6.31
C VAL A 125 0.00 22.47 5.85
N TYR A 126 -0.99 21.59 5.99
CA TYR A 126 -0.86 20.15 5.71
C TYR A 126 -2.08 19.61 4.96
N PRO A 127 -2.33 20.04 3.71
CA PRO A 127 -3.37 19.45 2.89
C PRO A 127 -3.08 17.94 2.72
N GLY A 128 -3.91 17.10 3.37
CA GLY A 128 -3.71 15.65 3.41
C GLY A 128 -4.53 14.89 2.37
N SER A 129 -5.40 15.58 1.62
CA SER A 129 -6.27 15.02 0.60
C SER A 129 -6.41 15.98 -0.58
N PHE A 130 -6.82 15.46 -1.74
CA PHE A 130 -7.09 16.26 -2.94
C PHE A 130 -8.27 17.22 -2.76
N GLU A 131 -9.13 16.91 -1.80
CA GLU A 131 -10.32 17.69 -1.45
C GLU A 131 -10.06 18.68 -0.30
N THR A 132 -8.84 18.70 0.27
CA THR A 132 -8.41 19.76 1.20
C THR A 132 -7.96 20.98 0.41
N LEU A 133 -8.79 22.02 0.41
CA LEU A 133 -8.48 23.32 -0.18
C LEU A 133 -7.87 24.24 0.89
N VAL A 134 -6.78 24.91 0.54
CA VAL A 134 -6.08 25.82 1.46
C VAL A 134 -5.92 27.17 0.80
N GLU A 135 -6.65 28.15 1.31
CA GLU A 135 -6.56 29.53 0.86
C GLU A 135 -5.33 30.22 1.45
N THR A 136 -4.59 30.93 0.60
CA THR A 136 -3.46 31.76 0.99
C THR A 136 -3.60 33.15 0.37
N PRO A 137 -2.85 34.16 0.84
CA PRO A 137 -2.83 35.48 0.19
C PRO A 137 -2.41 35.44 -1.28
N LYS A 138 -1.75 34.37 -1.74
CA LYS A 138 -1.32 34.19 -3.13
C LYS A 138 -2.33 33.40 -3.98
N GLY A 139 -3.39 32.85 -3.36
CA GLY A 139 -4.41 32.00 -3.96
C GLY A 139 -4.56 30.64 -3.30
N GLU A 140 -5.55 29.87 -3.73
CA GLU A 140 -5.81 28.50 -3.27
C GLU A 140 -4.72 27.54 -3.76
N LEU A 141 -4.11 26.78 -2.84
CA LEU A 141 -2.89 26.00 -3.13
C LEU A 141 -3.07 24.93 -4.21
N GLN A 142 -4.18 24.19 -4.23
CA GLN A 142 -4.40 23.16 -5.27
C GLN A 142 -4.54 23.82 -6.65
N ALA A 143 -5.26 24.94 -6.75
CA ALA A 143 -5.43 25.70 -7.99
C ALA A 143 -4.10 26.30 -8.47
N LEU A 144 -3.32 26.88 -7.57
CA LEU A 144 -1.99 27.42 -7.89
C LEU A 144 -1.04 26.33 -8.37
N ALA A 145 -0.98 25.20 -7.67
CA ALA A 145 -0.12 24.08 -8.05
C ALA A 145 -0.44 23.57 -9.46
N ARG A 146 -1.73 23.39 -9.80
CA ARG A 146 -2.16 22.98 -11.15
C ARG A 146 -1.75 23.99 -12.23
N LYS A 147 -1.69 25.28 -11.91
CA LYS A 147 -1.32 26.34 -12.85
C LYS A 147 0.19 26.47 -13.05
N ILE A 148 0.96 26.28 -11.98
CA ILE A 148 2.39 26.62 -11.95
C ILE A 148 3.27 25.40 -12.21
N LEU A 149 2.93 24.24 -11.65
CA LEU A 149 3.77 23.06 -11.75
C LEU A 149 3.62 22.40 -13.14
N PRO A 150 4.70 21.83 -13.68
CA PRO A 150 4.65 21.14 -14.96
C PRO A 150 3.78 19.88 -14.86
N ALA A 151 2.88 19.70 -15.82
CA ALA A 151 2.08 18.49 -15.93
C ALA A 151 2.99 17.24 -16.02
N PRO A 152 2.61 16.11 -15.42
CA PRO A 152 1.32 15.85 -14.77
C PRO A 152 1.32 16.10 -13.25
N ALA A 153 2.35 16.78 -12.70
CA ALA A 153 2.30 17.29 -11.34
C ALA A 153 1.26 18.42 -11.23
N GLY A 154 0.89 18.80 -10.00
CA GLY A 154 -0.08 19.89 -9.79
C GLY A 154 -1.06 19.68 -8.65
N HIS A 155 -0.87 18.66 -7.81
CA HIS A 155 -1.59 18.53 -6.54
C HIS A 155 -0.65 18.83 -5.38
N VAL A 156 -1.21 19.32 -4.27
CA VAL A 156 -0.50 19.61 -3.03
C VAL A 156 -0.93 18.63 -1.96
N LEU A 157 -0.05 17.68 -1.63
CA LEU A 157 -0.25 16.76 -0.50
C LEU A 157 0.98 16.79 0.40
N LEU A 158 0.78 17.24 1.63
CA LEU A 158 1.82 17.52 2.61
C LEU A 158 1.46 16.85 3.94
N TYR A 159 2.32 15.96 4.41
CA TYR A 159 2.08 15.16 5.61
C TYR A 159 3.11 15.47 6.70
N LYS A 160 2.62 15.59 7.93
CA LYS A 160 3.46 15.78 9.11
C LYS A 160 4.42 14.60 9.28
N SER A 161 5.66 14.90 9.65
CA SER A 161 6.63 13.90 10.10
C SER A 161 6.69 13.85 11.63
N THR A 162 7.15 12.72 12.17
CA THR A 162 7.57 12.63 13.59
C THR A 162 8.79 13.50 13.94
N ILE A 163 9.47 14.07 12.94
CA ILE A 163 10.63 14.94 13.13
C ILE A 163 10.20 16.41 13.03
N PRO A 164 10.48 17.27 14.03
CA PRO A 164 9.96 18.63 14.18
C PRO A 164 10.00 19.55 12.94
N ASP A 165 11.07 19.60 12.17
CA ASP A 165 11.19 20.53 11.04
C ASP A 165 10.96 19.86 9.68
N GLN A 166 10.50 18.60 9.70
CA GLN A 166 10.40 17.76 8.52
C GLN A 166 8.95 17.57 8.06
N VAL A 167 8.76 17.62 6.75
CA VAL A 167 7.50 17.28 6.08
C VAL A 167 7.73 16.20 5.03
N VAL A 168 6.76 15.30 4.89
CA VAL A 168 6.72 14.30 3.82
C VAL A 168 5.84 14.84 2.69
N VAL A 169 6.37 14.88 1.48
CA VAL A 169 5.76 15.49 0.30
C VAL A 169 5.34 14.41 -0.68
N ASN A 170 4.08 14.46 -1.10
CA ASN A 170 3.47 13.56 -2.08
C ASN A 170 2.88 14.38 -3.23
N MET A 171 3.74 15.03 -4.00
CA MET A 171 3.34 15.97 -5.04
C MET A 171 3.87 15.61 -6.43
N THR A 172 4.85 14.71 -6.52
CA THR A 172 5.28 14.18 -7.82
C THR A 172 4.21 13.24 -8.36
N ASN A 173 4.07 13.23 -9.67
CA ASN A 173 3.04 12.46 -10.34
C ASN A 173 3.54 12.06 -11.72
N LEU A 174 3.23 10.83 -12.15
CA LEU A 174 3.38 10.44 -13.54
C LEU A 174 2.31 9.42 -13.93
N THR A 175 1.65 9.69 -15.05
CA THR A 175 0.59 8.84 -15.61
C THR A 175 1.15 7.96 -16.74
N GLY A 176 0.40 6.93 -17.14
CA GLY A 176 0.79 6.05 -18.26
C GLY A 176 2.06 5.25 -17.99
N ILE A 177 2.22 4.79 -16.75
CA ILE A 177 3.35 3.97 -16.30
C ILE A 177 2.83 2.60 -15.92
N ASP A 178 3.43 1.57 -16.49
CA ASP A 178 3.25 0.19 -16.05
C ASP A 178 4.19 -0.12 -14.89
N GLY A 179 3.63 -0.21 -13.68
CA GLY A 179 4.40 -0.47 -12.46
C GLY A 179 5.10 -1.83 -12.40
N SER A 180 4.82 -2.73 -13.37
CA SER A 180 5.48 -4.02 -13.48
C SER A 180 6.51 -4.10 -14.62
N ASP A 181 6.76 -2.98 -15.33
CA ASP A 181 7.82 -2.85 -16.33
C ASP A 181 8.95 -1.97 -15.82
N ILE A 182 10.18 -2.50 -15.82
CA ILE A 182 11.34 -1.81 -15.26
C ILE A 182 11.80 -0.58 -16.08
N ARG A 183 11.54 -0.54 -17.40
CA ARG A 183 11.85 0.63 -18.24
C ARG A 183 10.89 1.77 -17.91
N ASP A 184 9.62 1.44 -17.69
CA ASP A 184 8.61 2.39 -17.23
C ASP A 184 8.90 2.90 -15.82
N LEU A 185 9.31 2.04 -14.89
CA LEU A 185 9.76 2.47 -13.56
C LEU A 185 11.00 3.38 -13.62
N THR A 186 11.98 3.06 -14.48
CA THR A 186 13.18 3.88 -14.68
C THR A 186 12.82 5.27 -15.21
N LYS A 187 11.92 5.31 -16.21
CA LYS A 187 11.36 6.55 -16.75
C LYS A 187 10.63 7.34 -15.67
N ALA A 188 9.80 6.66 -14.87
CA ALA A 188 9.02 7.29 -13.81
C ALA A 188 9.90 7.90 -12.73
N GLU A 189 10.94 7.20 -12.29
CA GLU A 189 11.87 7.73 -11.30
C GLU A 189 12.56 8.98 -11.83
N THR A 190 13.10 8.92 -13.04
CA THR A 190 13.81 10.05 -13.67
C THR A 190 12.92 11.28 -13.80
N ILE A 191 11.68 11.11 -14.27
CA ILE A 191 10.75 12.22 -14.46
C ILE A 191 10.28 12.77 -13.12
N CYS A 192 9.90 11.92 -12.16
CA CYS A 192 9.47 12.38 -10.84
C CYS A 192 10.59 13.09 -10.09
N GLN A 193 11.84 12.62 -10.18
CA GLN A 193 12.99 13.33 -9.59
C GLN A 193 13.16 14.74 -10.19
N ARG A 194 12.97 14.89 -11.52
CA ARG A 194 13.04 16.20 -12.19
C ARG A 194 11.91 17.15 -11.80
N GLN A 195 10.80 16.65 -11.26
CA GLN A 195 9.72 17.49 -10.72
C GLN A 195 10.07 18.07 -9.33
N ILE A 196 10.97 17.45 -8.57
CA ILE A 196 11.24 17.82 -7.16
C ILE A 196 11.74 19.26 -7.01
N PRO A 197 12.73 19.77 -7.79
CA PRO A 197 13.18 21.15 -7.66
C PRO A 197 12.08 22.18 -7.92
N GLU A 198 11.24 21.95 -8.94
CA GLU A 198 10.10 22.81 -9.26
C GLU A 198 9.06 22.80 -8.13
N ILE A 199 8.79 21.63 -7.55
CA ILE A 199 7.90 21.51 -6.39
C ILE A 199 8.49 22.26 -5.19
N ILE A 200 9.78 22.12 -4.90
CA ILE A 200 10.42 22.84 -3.78
C ILE A 200 10.32 24.35 -3.99
N LYS A 201 10.57 24.83 -5.21
CA LYS A 201 10.43 26.26 -5.52
C LYS A 201 9.00 26.74 -5.32
N PHE A 202 8.01 25.95 -5.77
CA PHE A 202 6.59 26.23 -5.51
C PHE A 202 6.29 26.29 -4.01
N LEU A 203 6.78 25.34 -3.21
CA LEU A 203 6.57 25.33 -1.77
C LEU A 203 7.17 26.58 -1.11
N GLN A 204 8.40 26.93 -1.46
CA GLN A 204 9.09 28.12 -0.93
C GLN A 204 8.36 29.42 -1.27
N ASP A 205 7.83 29.52 -2.49
CA ASP A 205 7.20 30.75 -2.97
C ASP A 205 5.75 30.88 -2.51
N TYR A 206 4.99 29.80 -2.43
CA TYR A 206 3.52 29.86 -2.34
C TYR A 206 2.94 29.27 -1.06
N VAL A 207 3.69 28.46 -0.30
CA VAL A 207 3.13 27.72 0.84
C VAL A 207 3.64 28.30 2.17
N PRO A 208 2.74 28.83 3.03
CA PRO A 208 3.12 29.41 4.32
C PRO A 208 3.90 28.42 5.20
N GLY A 209 5.04 28.83 5.73
CA GLY A 209 5.90 28.01 6.58
C GLY A 209 6.98 27.22 5.83
N TYR A 210 6.98 27.22 4.49
CA TYR A 210 7.90 26.43 3.66
C TYR A 210 8.98 27.28 2.97
N GLU A 211 9.08 28.58 3.26
CA GLU A 211 9.94 29.55 2.57
C GLU A 211 11.44 29.19 2.67
N LYS A 212 11.83 28.48 3.73
CA LYS A 212 13.21 28.02 3.96
C LYS A 212 13.38 26.52 3.77
N CYS A 213 12.39 25.85 3.18
CA CYS A 213 12.45 24.41 3.07
C CYS A 213 13.52 23.95 2.08
N TYR A 214 14.08 22.76 2.30
CA TYR A 214 15.10 22.18 1.45
C TYR A 214 14.93 20.66 1.35
N LEU A 215 15.38 20.06 0.23
CA LEU A 215 15.33 18.62 0.03
C LEU A 215 16.23 17.90 1.05
N ILE A 216 15.67 16.90 1.75
CA ILE A 216 16.46 15.98 2.57
C ILE A 216 16.75 14.71 1.78
N ALA A 217 15.72 14.06 1.26
CA ALA A 217 15.84 12.80 0.52
C ALA A 217 14.59 12.50 -0.30
N ALA A 218 14.77 11.89 -1.46
CA ALA A 218 13.69 11.21 -2.18
C ALA A 218 13.57 9.75 -1.71
N ALA A 219 12.41 9.14 -1.90
CA ALA A 219 12.24 7.70 -1.71
C ALA A 219 13.16 6.93 -2.67
N THR A 220 13.60 5.74 -2.27
CA THR A 220 14.47 4.87 -3.08
C THR A 220 13.73 4.16 -4.21
N ASN A 221 12.40 4.14 -4.15
CA ASN A 221 11.55 3.45 -5.11
C ASN A 221 10.37 4.34 -5.46
N VAL A 222 9.95 4.27 -6.73
CA VAL A 222 8.71 4.86 -7.20
C VAL A 222 7.54 4.13 -6.55
N GLY A 223 6.61 4.90 -5.96
CA GLY A 223 5.36 4.39 -5.39
C GLY A 223 4.40 3.99 -6.49
N VAL A 224 4.30 2.68 -6.72
CA VAL A 224 3.33 2.06 -7.63
C VAL A 224 2.02 1.83 -6.89
N ARG A 225 0.93 2.37 -7.42
CA ARG A 225 -0.40 2.22 -6.80
C ARG A 225 -1.13 0.98 -7.29
N GLU A 226 -0.96 0.64 -8.56
CA GLU A 226 -1.79 -0.38 -9.23
C GLU A 226 -1.03 -1.07 -10.35
N THR A 227 -1.20 -2.39 -10.43
CA THR A 227 -0.68 -3.25 -11.51
C THR A 227 -1.64 -4.39 -11.81
N ARG A 228 -1.46 -5.56 -11.18
CA ARG A 228 -2.20 -6.81 -11.47
C ARG A 228 -3.26 -7.06 -10.40
N HIS A 229 -4.49 -7.29 -10.84
CA HIS A 229 -5.61 -7.77 -10.02
C HIS A 229 -5.85 -9.23 -10.36
N PHE A 230 -5.38 -10.12 -9.49
CA PHE A 230 -5.46 -11.55 -9.72
C PHE A 230 -6.88 -12.08 -9.57
N LYS A 231 -7.20 -13.13 -10.32
CA LYS A 231 -8.48 -13.84 -10.21
C LYS A 231 -8.40 -14.84 -9.06
N GLY A 232 -9.01 -14.44 -7.95
CA GLY A 232 -9.29 -15.34 -6.84
C GLY A 232 -10.66 -16.00 -6.98
N LEU A 233 -10.98 -16.89 -6.05
CA LEU A 233 -12.30 -17.54 -5.94
C LEU A 233 -13.44 -16.53 -5.70
N TYR A 234 -13.12 -15.28 -5.32
CA TYR A 234 -14.06 -14.15 -5.31
C TYR A 234 -13.34 -12.86 -5.71
N THR A 235 -13.99 -12.05 -6.57
CA THR A 235 -13.52 -10.69 -6.90
C THR A 235 -14.32 -9.68 -6.09
N MET A 236 -13.66 -9.01 -5.14
CA MET A 236 -14.27 -7.91 -4.41
C MET A 236 -14.61 -6.74 -5.32
N ASN A 237 -15.72 -6.07 -5.07
CA ASN A 237 -16.10 -4.85 -5.79
C ASN A 237 -16.45 -3.70 -4.84
N GLU A 238 -16.72 -2.53 -5.41
CA GLU A 238 -17.08 -1.31 -4.68
C GLU A 238 -18.36 -1.46 -3.86
N THR A 239 -19.32 -2.26 -4.32
CA THR A 239 -20.59 -2.51 -3.62
C THR A 239 -20.33 -3.21 -2.30
N ASP A 240 -19.44 -4.22 -2.28
CA ASP A 240 -19.06 -4.92 -1.05
C ASP A 240 -18.51 -3.95 0.02
N ILE A 241 -17.83 -2.88 -0.42
CA ILE A 241 -17.22 -1.87 0.46
C ILE A 241 -18.26 -0.87 0.94
N VAL A 242 -19.02 -0.24 0.02
CA VAL A 242 -19.99 0.81 0.41
C VAL A 242 -21.16 0.26 1.22
N GLU A 243 -21.55 -0.99 0.98
CA GLU A 243 -22.59 -1.69 1.75
C GLU A 243 -22.06 -2.29 3.06
N ALA A 244 -20.78 -2.09 3.38
CA ALA A 244 -20.14 -2.56 4.61
C ALA A 244 -20.30 -4.08 4.83
N LYS A 245 -20.03 -4.86 3.78
CA LYS A 245 -20.36 -6.29 3.78
C LYS A 245 -19.52 -7.07 4.80
N VAL A 246 -20.22 -7.86 5.60
CA VAL A 246 -19.64 -8.89 6.46
C VAL A 246 -19.77 -10.23 5.76
N PHE A 247 -18.66 -10.83 5.36
CA PHE A 247 -18.61 -12.10 4.67
C PHE A 247 -18.49 -13.25 5.67
N ASP A 248 -19.20 -14.35 5.48
CA ASP A 248 -19.13 -15.50 6.39
C ASP A 248 -17.73 -16.12 6.49
N ASP A 249 -16.92 -15.95 5.44
CA ASP A 249 -15.55 -16.45 5.31
C ASP A 249 -14.50 -15.33 5.46
N TRP A 250 -14.75 -14.31 6.28
CA TRP A 250 -13.81 -13.22 6.53
C TRP A 250 -12.47 -13.69 7.12
N ILE A 251 -11.38 -12.99 6.75
CA ILE A 251 -10.03 -13.13 7.35
C ILE A 251 -9.38 -11.80 7.72
N ALA A 252 -9.98 -10.69 7.32
CA ALA A 252 -9.59 -9.34 7.72
C ALA A 252 -10.86 -8.53 7.99
N THR A 253 -10.90 -7.84 9.13
CA THR A 253 -12.11 -7.17 9.64
C THR A 253 -11.90 -5.69 9.93
N ARG A 254 -12.99 -4.93 10.11
CA ARG A 254 -12.93 -3.50 10.47
C ARG A 254 -12.13 -2.68 9.46
N ASN A 255 -12.27 -3.03 8.19
CA ASN A 255 -11.61 -2.32 7.11
C ASN A 255 -12.46 -1.11 6.76
N PHE A 256 -11.83 0.06 6.80
CA PHE A 256 -12.43 1.29 6.37
C PHE A 256 -11.38 2.19 5.76
N PHE A 257 -11.61 2.56 4.51
CA PHE A 257 -10.85 3.57 3.80
C PHE A 257 -11.75 4.18 2.73
N ASN A 258 -11.29 5.24 2.07
CA ASN A 258 -12.03 5.90 1.00
C ASN A 258 -11.67 5.30 -0.38
N PHE A 259 -12.23 5.80 -1.47
CA PHE A 259 -11.81 5.40 -2.83
C PHE A 259 -10.72 6.35 -3.32
N ASP A 260 -9.47 6.04 -2.99
CA ASP A 260 -8.29 6.82 -3.38
C ASP A 260 -7.86 6.47 -4.81
N ILE A 261 -8.60 7.02 -5.77
CA ILE A 261 -8.32 6.89 -7.21
C ILE A 261 -7.72 8.20 -7.69
N HIS A 262 -6.46 8.16 -8.06
CA HIS A 262 -5.76 9.28 -8.67
C HIS A 262 -6.19 9.47 -10.13
N ASN A 263 -6.29 10.72 -10.58
CA ASN A 263 -6.67 11.04 -11.96
C ASN A 263 -5.63 10.46 -12.95
N ILE A 264 -6.07 9.56 -13.81
CA ILE A 264 -5.23 8.85 -14.79
C ILE A 264 -4.76 9.78 -15.92
N GLU A 265 -5.37 10.96 -16.07
CA GLU A 265 -5.03 11.94 -17.12
C GLU A 265 -4.20 13.13 -16.60
N GLY A 266 -3.96 13.22 -15.28
CA GLY A 266 -3.19 14.34 -14.72
C GLY A 266 -3.18 14.42 -13.20
N ALA A 267 -3.17 15.64 -12.67
CA ALA A 267 -3.15 15.87 -11.22
C ALA A 267 -4.56 15.81 -10.60
N GLY A 268 -4.64 15.31 -9.36
CA GLY A 268 -5.85 15.33 -8.55
C GLY A 268 -6.55 13.98 -8.43
N LEU A 269 -7.78 14.02 -7.91
CA LEU A 269 -8.65 12.86 -7.72
C LEU A 269 -9.43 12.54 -9.01
N ASP A 270 -9.57 11.26 -9.34
CA ASP A 270 -10.42 10.77 -10.43
C ASP A 270 -11.90 10.99 -10.10
N ALA A 271 -12.74 11.10 -11.14
CA ALA A 271 -14.19 11.25 -10.98
C ALA A 271 -14.87 10.06 -10.24
N ASN A 272 -14.27 8.88 -10.29
CA ASN A 272 -14.73 7.70 -9.56
C ASN A 272 -14.13 7.56 -8.17
N GLY A 273 -13.16 8.42 -7.83
CA GLY A 273 -12.60 8.53 -6.49
C GLY A 273 -13.49 9.35 -5.56
N ALA A 274 -13.31 9.16 -4.26
CA ALA A 274 -13.98 9.95 -3.23
C ALA A 274 -13.14 9.93 -1.96
N GLN A 275 -12.87 11.09 -1.35
CA GLN A 275 -12.11 11.20 -0.10
C GLN A 275 -12.99 11.72 1.05
N HIS A 276 -13.03 13.02 1.32
CA HIS A 276 -13.93 13.63 2.31
C HIS A 276 -15.41 13.35 2.02
N LYS A 277 -15.77 13.21 0.74
CA LYS A 277 -17.15 12.93 0.30
C LYS A 277 -17.49 11.44 0.29
N PHE A 278 -16.54 10.57 0.63
CA PHE A 278 -16.78 9.13 0.66
C PHE A 278 -17.84 8.78 1.72
N LYS A 279 -18.79 7.93 1.34
CA LYS A 279 -19.84 7.42 2.23
C LYS A 279 -19.91 5.91 2.08
N ALA A 280 -19.93 5.21 3.21
CA ALA A 280 -20.17 3.78 3.32
C ALA A 280 -21.07 3.53 4.54
N ARG A 281 -21.74 2.37 4.58
CA ARG A 281 -22.62 1.98 5.69
C ARG A 281 -21.88 1.66 6.99
N GLY A 282 -20.57 1.50 6.93
CA GLY A 282 -19.72 1.11 8.05
C GLY A 282 -18.44 0.44 7.56
N ASP A 283 -17.79 -0.29 8.46
CA ASP A 283 -16.61 -1.07 8.15
C ASP A 283 -16.99 -2.39 7.46
N TYR A 284 -16.13 -2.88 6.56
CA TYR A 284 -16.34 -4.13 5.85
C TYR A 284 -15.30 -5.18 6.22
N THR A 285 -15.56 -6.42 5.81
CA THR A 285 -14.62 -7.54 5.94
C THR A 285 -14.10 -7.99 4.58
N ILE A 286 -12.92 -8.59 4.53
CA ILE A 286 -12.35 -9.20 3.32
C ILE A 286 -12.46 -10.72 3.44
N PRO A 287 -13.06 -11.41 2.45
CA PRO A 287 -13.25 -12.85 2.49
C PRO A 287 -11.97 -13.60 2.10
N TYR A 288 -11.75 -14.78 2.69
CA TYR A 288 -10.60 -15.65 2.43
C TYR A 288 -10.47 -15.99 0.94
N ARG A 289 -11.60 -16.26 0.28
CA ARG A 289 -11.67 -16.60 -1.14
C ARG A 289 -11.14 -15.52 -2.09
N SER A 290 -10.99 -14.26 -1.66
CA SER A 290 -10.30 -13.23 -2.44
C SER A 290 -8.77 -13.34 -2.41
N CYS A 291 -8.24 -14.10 -1.44
CA CYS A 291 -6.80 -14.36 -1.29
C CYS A 291 -6.38 -15.70 -1.92
N VAL A 292 -7.33 -16.54 -2.33
CA VAL A 292 -7.05 -17.86 -2.93
C VAL A 292 -7.16 -17.76 -4.46
N PRO A 293 -6.06 -17.93 -5.22
CA PRO A 293 -6.11 -17.97 -6.68
C PRO A 293 -7.06 -19.05 -7.21
N GLU A 294 -7.79 -18.77 -8.29
CA GLU A 294 -8.80 -19.69 -8.84
C GLU A 294 -8.20 -21.05 -9.22
N LYS A 295 -7.04 -21.03 -9.89
CA LYS A 295 -6.44 -22.21 -10.54
C LYS A 295 -5.07 -22.62 -10.00
N ILE A 296 -4.42 -21.78 -9.18
CA ILE A 296 -3.07 -22.07 -8.69
C ILE A 296 -3.15 -22.58 -7.26
N ASP A 297 -2.54 -23.74 -7.03
CA ASP A 297 -2.41 -24.37 -5.72
C ASP A 297 -1.10 -23.99 -5.02
N GLY A 298 -0.98 -24.31 -3.72
CA GLY A 298 0.20 -23.98 -2.91
C GLY A 298 0.47 -22.49 -2.70
N LEU A 299 -0.44 -21.61 -3.14
CA LEU A 299 -0.25 -20.15 -3.16
C LEU A 299 -1.41 -19.41 -2.47
N LEU A 300 -1.08 -18.35 -1.74
CA LEU A 300 -2.02 -17.33 -1.26
C LEU A 300 -1.56 -15.94 -1.72
N LEU A 301 -2.51 -15.11 -2.14
CA LEU A 301 -2.31 -13.68 -2.41
C LEU A 301 -2.46 -12.91 -1.11
N SER A 302 -1.63 -11.89 -0.87
CA SER A 302 -1.68 -11.11 0.36
C SER A 302 -1.22 -9.66 0.17
N GLY A 303 -2.03 -8.73 0.67
CA GLY A 303 -1.83 -7.29 0.48
C GLY A 303 -2.62 -6.78 -0.72
N ARG A 304 -2.01 -5.90 -1.54
CA ARG A 304 -2.73 -5.23 -2.65
C ARG A 304 -2.96 -6.12 -3.88
N ASN A 305 -2.29 -7.26 -3.98
CA ASN A 305 -2.41 -8.21 -5.10
C ASN A 305 -3.61 -9.18 -4.98
N ILE A 306 -4.46 -9.04 -3.96
CA ILE A 306 -5.67 -9.87 -3.82
C ILE A 306 -6.70 -9.56 -4.92
N SER A 307 -7.70 -10.43 -5.03
CA SER A 307 -8.73 -10.37 -6.06
C SER A 307 -9.78 -9.29 -5.78
N GLY A 308 -9.78 -8.25 -6.62
CA GLY A 308 -10.77 -7.16 -6.59
C GLY A 308 -10.83 -6.36 -7.88
N THR A 309 -11.89 -5.56 -8.04
CA THR A 309 -12.03 -4.58 -9.13
C THR A 309 -11.06 -3.42 -8.92
N HIS A 310 -10.77 -2.65 -9.97
CA HIS A 310 -10.00 -1.40 -9.92
C HIS A 310 -10.47 -0.46 -8.80
N LYS A 311 -11.79 -0.29 -8.70
CA LYS A 311 -12.38 0.59 -7.70
C LYS A 311 -12.22 0.03 -6.28
N ALA A 312 -12.48 -1.26 -6.08
CA ALA A 312 -12.25 -1.89 -4.78
C ALA A 312 -10.77 -1.88 -4.38
N HIS A 313 -9.88 -2.16 -5.33
CA HIS A 313 -8.43 -2.16 -5.14
C HIS A 313 -7.92 -0.80 -4.65
N SER A 314 -8.45 0.31 -5.17
CA SER A 314 -8.13 1.66 -4.68
C SER A 314 -8.39 1.87 -3.18
N ASN A 315 -9.26 1.05 -2.59
CA ASN A 315 -9.60 1.07 -1.17
C ASN A 315 -8.70 0.15 -0.35
N PHE A 316 -8.70 -1.16 -0.65
CA PHE A 316 -8.06 -2.15 0.19
C PHE A 316 -6.53 -2.18 0.07
N ARG A 317 -5.95 -1.52 -0.94
CA ARG A 317 -4.49 -1.45 -1.16
C ARG A 317 -3.73 -0.65 -0.08
N VAL A 318 -4.42 0.03 0.83
CA VAL A 318 -3.74 0.80 1.88
C VAL A 318 -3.09 -0.08 2.93
N MET A 319 -2.00 0.41 3.51
CA MET A 319 -1.12 -0.37 4.39
C MET A 319 -1.86 -1.00 5.58
N SER A 320 -2.80 -0.30 6.20
CA SER A 320 -3.56 -0.83 7.35
C SER A 320 -4.40 -2.05 6.99
N ILE A 321 -5.05 -2.02 5.82
CA ILE A 321 -5.86 -3.13 5.31
C ILE A 321 -4.96 -4.26 4.83
N CYS A 322 -3.84 -3.94 4.16
CA CYS A 322 -2.84 -4.95 3.75
C CYS A 322 -2.23 -5.70 4.94
N LEU A 323 -1.94 -5.02 6.04
CA LEU A 323 -1.48 -5.65 7.28
C LEU A 323 -2.53 -6.63 7.85
N ASN A 324 -3.81 -6.25 7.75
CA ASN A 324 -4.93 -7.08 8.19
C ASN A 324 -5.08 -8.34 7.33
N ILE A 325 -4.98 -8.20 6.01
CA ILE A 325 -4.96 -9.33 5.06
C ILE A 325 -3.76 -10.24 5.33
N GLY A 326 -2.58 -9.65 5.56
CA GLY A 326 -1.35 -10.38 5.90
C GLY A 326 -1.50 -11.25 7.15
N HIS A 327 -2.18 -10.73 8.18
CA HIS A 327 -2.46 -11.48 9.40
C HIS A 327 -3.35 -12.70 9.11
N GLY A 328 -4.47 -12.51 8.41
CA GLY A 328 -5.39 -13.62 8.07
C GLY A 328 -4.78 -14.68 7.16
N THR A 329 -4.07 -14.26 6.11
CA THR A 329 -3.40 -15.17 5.16
C THR A 329 -2.23 -15.92 5.80
N GLY A 330 -1.49 -15.30 6.74
CA GLY A 330 -0.44 -15.96 7.51
C GLY A 330 -0.98 -17.08 8.40
N VAL A 331 -2.12 -16.87 9.08
CA VAL A 331 -2.81 -17.91 9.85
C VAL A 331 -3.26 -19.06 8.93
N ALA A 332 -3.85 -18.73 7.79
CA ALA A 332 -4.29 -19.72 6.81
C ALA A 332 -3.13 -20.59 6.29
N ALA A 333 -2.01 -19.96 5.93
CA ALA A 333 -0.80 -20.64 5.47
C ALA A 333 -0.22 -21.57 6.54
N ALA A 334 -0.17 -21.13 7.80
CA ALA A 334 0.30 -21.95 8.91
C ALA A 334 -0.59 -23.18 9.13
N LEU A 335 -1.92 -23.02 9.06
CA LEU A 335 -2.87 -24.14 9.16
C LEU A 335 -2.71 -25.13 8.01
N ALA A 336 -2.66 -24.64 6.77
CA ALA A 336 -2.43 -25.46 5.58
C ALA A 336 -1.13 -26.28 5.68
N ALA A 337 -0.03 -25.62 6.05
CA ALA A 337 1.28 -26.27 6.19
C ALA A 337 1.32 -27.31 7.32
N LYS A 338 0.67 -27.02 8.46
CA LYS A 338 0.57 -27.94 9.61
C LYS A 338 -0.26 -29.18 9.29
N LYS A 339 -1.37 -29.00 8.58
CA LYS A 339 -2.27 -30.10 8.17
C LYS A 339 -1.85 -30.81 6.90
N ASN A 340 -0.84 -30.29 6.20
CA ASN A 340 -0.38 -30.78 4.91
C ASN A 340 -1.50 -30.84 3.86
N ILE A 341 -2.28 -29.76 3.77
CA ILE A 341 -3.38 -29.59 2.82
C ILE A 341 -3.15 -28.36 1.95
N GLN A 342 -3.82 -28.29 0.81
CA GLN A 342 -3.82 -27.09 -0.03
C GLN A 342 -4.46 -25.90 0.69
N PRO A 343 -3.99 -24.65 0.48
CA PRO A 343 -4.59 -23.47 1.09
C PRO A 343 -6.10 -23.35 0.84
N ARG A 344 -6.57 -23.71 -0.36
CA ARG A 344 -8.00 -23.70 -0.71
C ARG A 344 -8.88 -24.68 0.09
N LYS A 345 -8.26 -25.61 0.83
CA LYS A 345 -8.92 -26.63 1.65
C LYS A 345 -8.90 -26.31 3.15
N VAL A 346 -8.31 -25.19 3.56
CA VAL A 346 -8.33 -24.75 4.95
C VAL A 346 -9.76 -24.36 5.33
N ASP A 347 -10.26 -24.87 6.45
CA ASP A 347 -11.52 -24.44 7.02
C ASP A 347 -11.38 -23.02 7.56
N VAL A 348 -12.19 -22.11 7.02
CA VAL A 348 -12.15 -20.69 7.39
C VAL A 348 -12.58 -20.48 8.84
N LYS A 349 -13.40 -21.36 9.41
CA LYS A 349 -13.76 -21.28 10.83
C LYS A 349 -12.55 -21.40 11.74
N GLU A 350 -11.61 -22.27 11.42
CA GLU A 350 -10.37 -22.42 12.19
C GLU A 350 -9.47 -21.18 12.07
N ILE A 351 -9.42 -20.56 10.88
CA ILE A 351 -8.73 -19.28 10.69
C ILE A 351 -9.35 -18.23 11.62
N GLN A 352 -10.68 -18.09 11.57
CA GLN A 352 -11.42 -17.11 12.36
C GLN A 352 -11.30 -17.34 13.87
N GLU A 353 -11.30 -18.59 14.33
CA GLU A 353 -11.08 -18.93 15.73
C GLU A 353 -9.71 -18.46 16.22
N ILE A 354 -8.64 -18.71 15.45
CA ILE A 354 -7.30 -18.24 15.78
C ILE A 354 -7.24 -16.71 15.79
N LEU A 355 -7.82 -16.05 14.78
CA LEU A 355 -7.85 -14.59 14.69
C LEU A 355 -8.60 -13.96 15.87
N LYS A 356 -9.76 -14.54 16.27
CA LYS A 356 -10.52 -14.12 17.46
C LYS A 356 -9.71 -14.29 18.74
N ASN A 357 -9.02 -15.42 18.90
CA ASN A 357 -8.15 -15.67 20.05
C ASN A 357 -6.97 -14.68 20.11
N GLN A 358 -6.54 -14.17 18.96
CA GLN A 358 -5.53 -13.10 18.84
C GLN A 358 -6.12 -11.68 18.94
N GLY A 359 -7.40 -11.56 19.28
CA GLY A 359 -8.08 -10.29 19.57
C GLY A 359 -8.60 -9.54 18.35
N MET A 360 -8.70 -10.22 17.19
CA MET A 360 -9.44 -9.73 16.03
C MET A 360 -10.93 -9.82 16.32
N LEU A 361 -11.64 -8.72 16.06
CA LEU A 361 -13.05 -8.60 16.31
C LEU A 361 -13.71 -8.23 14.99
N VAL A 362 -14.89 -8.78 14.73
CA VAL A 362 -15.72 -8.35 13.59
C VAL A 362 -16.31 -6.98 13.91
#